data_AF-A0A4D7CBX6-F1
#
_entry.id   AF-A0A4D7CBX6-F1
#
_cell.length_a   1.000
_cell.length_b   1.000
_cell.length_c   1.000
_cell.angle_alpha   90.00
_cell.angle_beta   90.00
_cell.angle_gamma   90.00
#
_symmetry.space_group_name_H-M   'P 1'
#
loop_
_entity.id
_entity.type
_entity.pdbx_description
1 polymer ?
#
loop_
_entity_poly.entity_id
_entity_poly.type
_entity_poly.pdbx_seq_one_letter_code
_entity_poly.pdbx_strand_id
1 'polypeptide(L)'
;MKLKELYRQGQIGRGKFVILIWGIQMTDFLATGGDDNFRGSAGVNDIVSYANAASAIRVDLRIATRQNTLGSGNDLFLSIENLIGSAFADEFFGGAEANWFQGGGGNDRLTGGAGADTLNGGDGNDILYSDHEDFTDGATGTARRVPTA
;
A
#
# COMPACT_ATOMS: atom_id res chain seq x y z
N MET A 1 -3.82 22.94 17.00
CA MET A 1 -5.29 22.91 17.14
C MET A 1 -5.67 21.67 17.94
N LYS A 2 -6.42 21.78 19.06
CA LYS A 2 -6.67 20.64 19.97
C LYS A 2 -7.75 19.71 19.40
N LEU A 3 -7.56 18.39 19.46
CA LEU A 3 -8.42 17.32 18.89
C LEU A 3 -9.92 17.45 19.20
N LYS A 4 -10.27 18.01 20.36
CA LYS A 4 -11.66 18.25 20.78
C LYS A 4 -12.40 19.27 19.91
N GLU A 5 -11.67 20.13 19.19
CA GLU A 5 -12.25 21.15 18.32
C GLU A 5 -12.66 20.58 16.97
N LEU A 6 -11.89 19.64 16.42
CA LEU A 6 -12.16 18.99 15.13
C LEU A 6 -13.38 18.06 15.20
N TYR A 7 -13.58 17.36 16.32
CA TYR A 7 -14.80 16.57 16.57
C TYR A 7 -16.06 17.44 16.60
N ARG A 8 -15.93 18.66 17.16
CA ARG A 8 -17.06 19.58 17.35
C ARG A 8 -17.48 20.24 16.04
N GLN A 9 -16.53 20.41 15.12
CA GLN A 9 -16.75 20.98 13.79
C GLN A 9 -17.18 19.92 12.75
N GLY A 10 -17.43 18.66 13.14
CA GLY A 10 -17.90 17.62 12.24
C GLY A 10 -16.88 17.15 11.20
N GLN A 11 -15.62 17.53 11.36
CA GLN A 11 -14.55 17.20 10.39
C GLN A 11 -14.06 15.75 10.52
N ILE A 12 -14.49 15.00 11.55
CA ILE A 12 -14.20 13.58 11.76
C ILE A 12 -15.37 12.82 12.43
N GLY A 13 -15.57 11.56 12.05
CA GLY A 13 -16.60 10.65 12.59
C GLY A 13 -16.07 9.73 13.70
N ARG A 14 -16.97 9.26 14.57
CA ARG A 14 -16.64 8.30 15.66
C ARG A 14 -16.13 6.99 15.07
N GLY A 15 -14.84 6.72 15.20
CA GLY A 15 -14.18 5.50 14.70
C GLY A 15 -12.96 5.76 13.81
N LYS A 16 -12.73 7.00 13.36
CA LYS A 16 -11.51 7.35 12.61
C LYS A 16 -10.34 7.58 13.59
N PHE A 17 -9.46 6.60 13.74
CA PHE A 17 -8.18 6.78 14.42
C PHE A 17 -7.26 7.61 13.53
N VAL A 18 -7.34 8.92 13.68
CA VAL A 18 -6.34 9.85 13.11
C VAL A 18 -5.11 9.79 14.01
N ILE A 19 -4.16 8.91 13.67
CA ILE A 19 -2.83 8.93 14.26
C ILE A 19 -2.05 10.03 13.52
N LEU A 20 -2.19 11.28 13.99
CA LEU A 20 -1.26 12.35 13.66
C LEU A 20 0.04 12.13 14.45
N ILE A 21 0.85 11.17 14.02
CA ILE A 21 2.27 11.13 14.40
C ILE A 21 3.01 11.82 13.26
N TRP A 22 3.69 12.90 13.61
CA TRP A 22 4.58 13.65 12.73
C TRP A 22 5.59 12.70 12.08
N GLY A 23 5.33 12.32 10.83
CA GLY A 23 6.18 11.41 10.07
C GLY A 23 5.43 10.43 9.15
N ILE A 24 4.16 10.10 9.42
CA ILE A 24 3.35 9.24 8.53
C ILE A 24 2.22 10.09 7.96
N GLN A 25 2.52 10.82 6.89
CA GLN A 25 1.48 11.30 5.99
C GLN A 25 1.11 10.11 5.09
N MET A 26 -0.16 9.95 4.72
CA MET A 26 -0.62 8.98 3.71
C MET A 26 -0.87 7.53 4.21
N THR A 27 -1.62 7.31 5.30
CA THR A 27 -2.26 6.00 5.54
C THR A 27 -3.73 6.20 5.88
N ASP A 28 -4.62 5.52 5.15
CA ASP A 28 -6.06 5.56 5.42
C ASP A 28 -6.51 4.36 6.25
N PHE A 29 -5.86 3.21 6.05
CA PHE A 29 -6.11 1.97 6.77
C PHE A 29 -4.81 1.36 7.27
N LEU A 30 -4.82 0.89 8.51
CA LEU A 30 -3.77 0.04 9.07
C LEU A 30 -4.30 -1.39 9.10
N ALA A 31 -3.63 -2.30 8.39
CA ALA A 31 -3.98 -3.70 8.40
C ALA A 31 -3.58 -4.34 9.73
N THR A 32 -4.44 -5.23 10.21
CA THR A 32 -4.19 -6.03 11.39
C THR A 32 -4.32 -7.51 11.02
N GLY A 33 -3.78 -8.41 11.82
CA GLY A 33 -4.02 -9.84 11.56
C GLY A 33 -5.52 -10.16 11.64
N GLY A 34 -6.03 -10.97 10.71
CA GLY A 34 -7.43 -11.38 10.66
C GLY A 34 -8.07 -11.05 9.32
N ASP A 35 -9.36 -11.32 9.14
CA ASP A 35 -10.02 -11.03 7.85
C ASP A 35 -10.55 -9.59 7.84
N ASP A 36 -9.85 -8.67 7.16
CA ASP A 36 -10.23 -7.25 7.12
C ASP A 36 -11.06 -6.88 5.87
N ASN A 37 -11.71 -5.70 5.92
CA ASN A 37 -12.47 -5.13 4.81
C ASN A 37 -12.04 -3.67 4.58
N PHE A 38 -11.10 -3.47 3.67
CA PHE A 38 -10.62 -2.15 3.28
C PHE A 38 -11.48 -1.59 2.15
N ARG A 39 -12.08 -0.42 2.40
CA ARG A 39 -12.92 0.29 1.44
C ARG A 39 -12.51 1.74 1.41
N GLY A 40 -11.77 2.11 0.36
CA GLY A 40 -11.41 3.50 0.15
C GLY A 40 -12.59 4.33 -0.33
N SER A 41 -12.28 5.61 -0.51
CA SER A 41 -13.20 6.62 -0.99
C SER A 41 -13.11 6.77 -2.51
N ALA A 42 -13.78 7.79 -3.07
CA ALA A 42 -13.54 8.14 -4.47
C ALA A 42 -12.22 8.91 -4.56
N GLY A 43 -11.35 8.51 -5.48
CA GLY A 43 -10.02 9.11 -5.63
C GLY A 43 -8.99 8.06 -5.99
N VAL A 44 -7.70 8.41 -5.84
CA VAL A 44 -6.55 7.52 -6.10
C VAL A 44 -5.55 7.48 -4.94
N ASN A 45 -5.94 7.97 -3.77
CA ASN A 45 -5.01 8.21 -2.65
C ASN A 45 -5.26 7.28 -1.46
N ASP A 46 -6.14 6.27 -1.62
CA ASP A 46 -6.51 5.39 -0.53
C ASP A 46 -5.40 4.35 -0.30
N ILE A 47 -4.88 4.31 0.93
CA ILE A 47 -3.67 3.54 1.30
C ILE A 47 -3.99 2.51 2.40
N VAL A 48 -3.59 1.26 2.17
CA VAL A 48 -3.54 0.22 3.20
C VAL A 48 -2.09 -0.04 3.59
N SER A 49 -1.80 0.01 4.89
CA SER A 49 -0.48 -0.25 5.43
C SER A 49 -0.41 -1.58 6.17
N TYR A 50 0.53 -2.42 5.76
CA TYR A 50 0.93 -3.67 6.39
C TYR A 50 2.26 -3.57 7.14
N ALA A 51 2.71 -2.35 7.48
CA ALA A 51 4.02 -2.10 8.08
C ALA A 51 4.27 -2.86 9.40
N ASN A 52 3.20 -3.29 10.09
CA ASN A 52 3.28 -4.07 11.33
C ASN A 52 2.99 -5.57 11.14
N ALA A 53 2.86 -6.06 9.90
CA ALA A 53 2.66 -7.47 9.65
C ALA A 53 3.85 -8.30 10.14
N ALA A 54 3.57 -9.47 10.71
CA ALA A 54 4.59 -10.34 11.31
C ALA A 54 5.23 -11.31 10.30
N SER A 55 4.82 -11.25 9.03
CA SER A 55 5.39 -12.01 7.92
C SER A 55 5.07 -11.33 6.59
N ALA A 56 5.63 -11.87 5.51
CA ALA A 56 5.38 -11.43 4.14
C ALA A 56 3.89 -11.33 3.79
N ILE A 57 3.58 -10.36 2.96
CA ILE A 57 2.26 -9.97 2.47
C ILE A 57 2.21 -10.11 0.96
N ARG A 58 1.08 -10.62 0.49
CA ARG A 58 0.78 -10.68 -0.94
C ARG A 58 -0.57 -10.05 -1.23
N VAL A 59 -0.59 -9.01 -2.06
CA VAL A 59 -1.81 -8.29 -2.42
C VAL A 59 -1.87 -8.05 -3.91
N ASP A 60 -3.03 -8.34 -4.49
CA ASP A 60 -3.38 -8.02 -5.88
C ASP A 60 -4.64 -7.13 -5.91
N LEU A 61 -4.47 -5.85 -6.21
CA LEU A 61 -5.55 -4.86 -6.22
C LEU A 61 -6.56 -5.07 -7.36
N ARG A 62 -6.26 -5.95 -8.33
CA ARG A 62 -7.21 -6.33 -9.39
C ARG A 62 -8.28 -7.31 -8.89
N ILE A 63 -8.04 -7.95 -7.74
CA ILE A 63 -8.97 -8.90 -7.13
C ILE A 63 -9.96 -8.14 -6.26
N ALA A 64 -11.19 -7.98 -6.76
CA ALA A 64 -12.29 -7.30 -6.04
C ALA A 64 -13.05 -8.20 -5.04
N THR A 65 -12.51 -9.38 -4.72
CA THR A 65 -13.05 -10.31 -3.72
C THR A 65 -12.04 -10.51 -2.60
N ARG A 66 -12.44 -11.20 -1.52
CA ARG A 66 -11.49 -11.56 -0.47
C ARG A 66 -10.32 -12.37 -1.05
N GLN A 67 -9.11 -12.02 -0.65
CA GLN A 67 -7.88 -12.69 -1.04
C GLN A 67 -7.05 -13.01 0.20
N ASN A 68 -6.38 -14.17 0.19
CA ASN A 68 -5.44 -14.52 1.25
C ASN A 68 -4.19 -13.64 1.11
N THR A 69 -3.99 -12.73 2.06
CA THR A 69 -2.86 -11.79 2.11
C THR A 69 -1.62 -12.40 2.76
N LEU A 70 -1.64 -13.72 3.01
CA LEU A 70 -0.63 -14.51 3.71
C LEU A 70 -0.54 -14.10 5.18
N GLY A 71 0.36 -13.18 5.51
CA GLY A 71 0.70 -12.80 6.88
C GLY A 71 -0.39 -12.06 7.64
N SER A 72 -1.49 -11.70 6.98
CA SER A 72 -2.52 -10.87 7.58
C SER A 72 -3.94 -11.40 7.49
N GLY A 73 -4.21 -12.59 6.92
CA GLY A 73 -5.56 -13.16 6.83
C GLY A 73 -6.18 -13.09 5.44
N ASN A 74 -7.51 -13.09 5.33
CA ASN A 74 -8.23 -12.95 4.05
C ASN A 74 -8.87 -11.57 3.94
N ASP A 75 -8.22 -10.65 3.25
CA ASP A 75 -8.65 -9.26 3.18
C ASP A 75 -9.43 -8.96 1.90
N LEU A 76 -10.38 -8.02 1.99
CA LEU A 76 -11.09 -7.45 0.84
C LEU A 76 -10.62 -6.03 0.60
N PHE A 77 -10.26 -5.71 -0.64
CA PHE A 77 -9.86 -4.37 -1.08
C PHE A 77 -10.89 -3.85 -2.09
N LEU A 78 -11.47 -2.69 -1.82
CA LEU A 78 -12.36 -1.99 -2.74
C LEU A 78 -11.94 -0.52 -2.80
N SER A 79 -11.68 -0.01 -4.00
CA SER A 79 -11.21 1.37 -4.21
C SER A 79 -9.98 1.67 -3.35
N ILE A 80 -8.97 0.82 -3.45
CA ILE A 80 -7.66 1.01 -2.80
C ILE A 80 -6.65 1.06 -3.93
N GLU A 81 -5.79 2.08 -3.93
CA GLU A 81 -4.80 2.28 -4.99
C GLU A 81 -3.38 2.13 -4.49
N ASN A 82 -3.16 2.10 -3.17
CA ASN A 82 -1.81 2.26 -2.64
C ASN A 82 -1.57 1.31 -1.46
N LEU A 83 -0.33 0.84 -1.35
CA LEU A 83 0.08 -0.19 -0.41
C LEU A 83 1.41 0.16 0.22
N ILE A 84 1.51 -0.07 1.53
CA ILE A 84 2.78 -0.09 2.25
C ILE A 84 2.98 -1.50 2.79
N GLY A 85 4.09 -2.12 2.46
CA GLY A 85 4.50 -3.44 2.91
C GLY A 85 5.10 -3.44 4.30
N SER A 86 5.58 -4.62 4.64
CA SER A 86 6.09 -5.06 5.92
C SER A 86 7.62 -4.95 5.98
N ALA A 87 8.23 -5.66 6.92
CA ALA A 87 9.69 -5.82 7.00
C ALA A 87 10.17 -7.16 6.38
N PHE A 88 9.32 -7.81 5.58
CA PHE A 88 9.57 -9.10 4.95
C PHE A 88 9.38 -9.02 3.43
N ALA A 89 9.76 -10.09 2.71
CA ALA A 89 9.66 -10.13 1.25
C ALA A 89 8.20 -10.14 0.77
N ASP A 90 7.71 -8.98 0.37
CA ASP A 90 6.33 -8.74 -0.02
C ASP A 90 6.11 -8.81 -1.54
N GLU A 91 4.88 -9.09 -1.95
CA GLU A 91 4.45 -9.16 -3.34
C GLU A 91 3.20 -8.31 -3.59
N PHE A 92 3.35 -7.20 -4.31
CA PHE A 92 2.23 -6.32 -4.68
C PHE A 92 1.99 -6.28 -6.18
N PHE A 93 0.72 -6.36 -6.55
CA PHE A 93 0.24 -6.24 -7.91
C PHE A 93 -0.83 -5.15 -7.98
N GLY A 94 -0.51 -4.09 -8.72
CA GLY A 94 -1.41 -2.99 -9.02
C GLY A 94 -2.33 -3.27 -10.20
N GLY A 95 -3.09 -2.24 -10.55
CA GLY A 95 -4.26 -2.33 -11.42
C GLY A 95 -4.07 -1.61 -12.75
N ALA A 96 -5.11 -0.87 -13.15
CA ALA A 96 -5.08 0.04 -14.29
C ALA A 96 -5.04 1.52 -13.86
N GLU A 97 -5.13 1.76 -12.55
CA GLU A 97 -5.09 3.08 -11.94
C GLU A 97 -3.68 3.33 -11.44
N ALA A 98 -3.29 4.60 -11.30
CA ALA A 98 -2.00 4.97 -10.72
C ALA A 98 -1.87 4.46 -9.28
N ASN A 99 -0.78 3.73 -9.00
CA ASN A 99 -0.51 3.12 -7.71
C ASN A 99 0.79 3.69 -7.08
N TRP A 100 0.74 3.96 -5.78
CA TRP A 100 1.91 4.27 -4.96
C TRP A 100 2.19 3.09 -4.02
N PHE A 101 3.26 2.35 -4.29
CA PHE A 101 3.68 1.19 -3.51
C PHE A 101 5.01 1.45 -2.81
N GLN A 102 5.08 1.08 -1.53
CA GLN A 102 6.31 1.01 -0.76
C GLN A 102 6.48 -0.41 -0.22
N GLY A 103 7.55 -1.11 -0.60
CA GLY A 103 7.83 -2.49 -0.18
C GLY A 103 8.16 -2.59 1.31
N GLY A 104 9.00 -1.68 1.80
CA GLY A 104 9.35 -1.61 3.22
C GLY A 104 10.76 -2.14 3.42
N GLY A 105 10.91 -3.22 4.18
CA GLY A 105 12.17 -3.96 4.20
C GLY A 105 11.94 -5.38 3.71
N GLY A 106 12.94 -6.02 3.10
CA GLY A 106 12.75 -7.36 2.55
C GLY A 106 13.39 -7.47 1.18
N ASN A 107 12.98 -8.46 0.39
CA ASN A 107 13.32 -8.47 -1.03
C ASN A 107 11.99 -8.50 -1.76
N ASP A 108 11.51 -7.32 -2.16
CA ASP A 108 10.12 -7.15 -2.54
C ASP A 108 9.92 -7.32 -4.05
N ARG A 109 8.69 -7.70 -4.44
CA ARG A 109 8.27 -7.77 -5.84
C ARG A 109 7.06 -6.86 -6.03
N LEU A 110 7.30 -5.69 -6.61
CA LEU A 110 6.26 -4.69 -6.82
C LEU A 110 5.97 -4.59 -8.31
N THR A 111 4.71 -4.80 -8.71
CA THR A 111 4.24 -4.63 -10.08
C THR A 111 3.20 -3.53 -10.09
N GLY A 112 3.49 -2.40 -10.74
CA GLY A 112 2.55 -1.28 -10.85
C GLY A 112 1.32 -1.63 -11.69
N GLY A 113 1.54 -2.34 -12.80
CA GLY A 113 0.48 -2.55 -13.79
C GLY A 113 0.39 -1.32 -14.69
N ALA A 114 -0.79 -1.05 -15.22
CA ALA A 114 -1.01 0.13 -16.04
C ALA A 114 -1.37 1.33 -15.16
N GLY A 115 -1.03 2.53 -15.59
CA GLY A 115 -1.18 3.74 -14.80
C GLY A 115 0.12 4.52 -14.79
N ALA A 116 0.19 5.62 -14.04
CA ALA A 116 1.47 6.27 -13.78
C ALA A 116 1.85 5.95 -12.34
N ASP A 117 2.68 4.93 -12.17
CA ASP A 117 2.95 4.34 -10.86
C ASP A 117 4.18 4.93 -10.20
N THR A 118 4.20 4.85 -8.88
CA THR A 118 5.36 5.16 -8.05
C THR A 118 5.68 3.93 -7.21
N LEU A 119 6.78 3.26 -7.53
CA LEU A 119 7.20 2.05 -6.87
C LEU A 119 8.49 2.32 -6.09
N ASN A 120 8.42 2.17 -4.78
CA ASN A 120 9.57 2.21 -3.89
C ASN A 120 9.79 0.81 -3.29
N GLY A 121 10.92 0.17 -3.62
CA GLY A 121 11.27 -1.13 -3.06
C GLY A 121 11.57 -1.09 -1.56
N GLY A 122 12.29 -0.06 -1.13
CA GLY A 122 12.74 0.10 0.25
C GLY A 122 14.11 -0.56 0.50
N ASP A 123 14.26 -1.17 1.68
CA ASP A 123 15.49 -1.84 2.09
C ASP A 123 15.56 -3.25 1.49
N GLY A 124 16.63 -3.55 0.76
CA GLY A 124 16.95 -4.89 0.26
C GLY A 124 17.03 -5.01 -1.27
N ASN A 125 16.90 -6.23 -1.79
CA ASN A 125 17.05 -6.51 -3.22
C ASN A 125 15.69 -6.69 -3.90
N ASP A 126 15.16 -5.58 -4.38
CA ASP A 126 13.79 -5.54 -4.90
C ASP A 126 13.72 -5.75 -6.41
N ILE A 127 12.57 -6.21 -6.85
CA ILE A 127 12.21 -6.32 -8.26
C ILE A 127 10.97 -5.46 -8.50
N LEU A 128 11.15 -4.39 -9.26
CA LEU A 128 10.10 -3.45 -9.61
C LEU A 128 9.74 -3.61 -11.09
N TYR A 129 8.48 -3.94 -11.37
CA TYR A 129 7.94 -4.05 -12.72
C TYR A 129 7.03 -2.85 -13.00
N SER A 130 7.48 -2.02 -13.94
CA SER A 130 6.74 -0.91 -14.53
C SER A 130 6.44 -1.20 -16.00
N ASP A 131 5.20 -0.96 -16.43
CA ASP A 131 4.81 -1.05 -17.85
C ASP A 131 4.54 0.32 -18.49
N HIS A 132 4.61 1.39 -17.71
CA HIS A 132 4.40 2.78 -18.13
C HIS A 132 5.57 3.70 -17.69
N GLU A 133 5.45 5.01 -17.90
CA GLU A 133 6.38 6.07 -17.45
C GLU A 133 6.40 6.22 -15.92
N ASP A 134 6.72 5.14 -15.23
CA ASP A 134 6.64 5.03 -13.78
C ASP A 134 7.90 5.55 -13.10
N PHE A 135 7.72 6.08 -11.89
CA PHE A 135 8.81 6.47 -11.02
C PHE A 135 9.19 5.29 -10.11
N THR A 136 10.35 4.70 -10.38
CA THR A 136 10.90 3.62 -9.56
C THR A 136 12.07 4.14 -8.74
N ASP A 137 11.96 4.15 -7.42
CA ASP A 137 13.09 4.35 -6.51
C ASP A 137 13.43 3.00 -5.85
N GLY A 138 14.62 2.48 -6.14
CA GLY A 138 15.10 1.23 -5.58
C GLY A 138 16.04 1.52 -4.43
N ALA A 139 15.52 2.09 -3.33
CA ALA A 139 16.29 2.76 -2.29
C ALA A 139 17.58 2.06 -1.81
N THR A 140 17.79 0.75 -1.97
CA THR A 140 19.14 0.14 -1.88
C THR A 140 19.44 -1.04 -2.84
N GLY A 141 18.55 -1.35 -3.78
CA GLY A 141 18.65 -2.50 -4.68
C GLY A 141 18.56 -2.10 -6.16
N THR A 142 19.24 -2.82 -7.05
CA THR A 142 19.21 -2.54 -8.49
C THR A 142 17.78 -2.63 -9.03
N ALA A 143 17.11 -1.50 -9.19
CA ALA A 143 15.84 -1.40 -9.90
C ALA A 143 16.06 -1.84 -11.36
N ARG A 144 15.80 -3.12 -11.65
CA ARG A 144 15.86 -3.63 -13.02
C ARG A 144 14.56 -3.26 -13.71
N ARG A 145 14.54 -2.12 -14.41
CA ARG A 145 13.54 -1.87 -15.45
C ARG A 145 13.63 -3.01 -16.46
N VAL A 146 12.58 -3.81 -16.58
CA VAL A 146 12.41 -4.74 -17.70
C VAL A 146 11.53 -4.01 -18.70
N PRO A 147 12.08 -3.51 -19.83
CA PRO A 147 11.24 -2.92 -20.86
C PRO A 147 10.29 -3.99 -21.40
N THR A 148 9.01 -3.67 -21.48
CA THR A 148 8.05 -4.46 -22.27
C THR A 148 8.44 -4.34 -23.75
N ALA A 149 8.49 -5.49 -24.43
CA ALA A 149 8.80 -5.60 -25.86
C ALA A 149 7.61 -5.18 -26.74
#